data_AF-A0ECI9-F1
#
_entry.id   AF-A0ECI9-F1
#
_cell.length_a   1.000
_cell.length_b   1.000
_cell.length_c   1.000
_cell.angle_alpha   90.00
_cell.angle_beta   90.00
_cell.angle_gamma   90.00
#
_symmetry.space_group_name_H-M   'P 1'
#
loop_
_entity.id
_entity.type
_entity.pdbx_description
1 polymer ?
#
loop_
_entity_poly.entity_id
_entity_poly.type
_entity_poly.pdbx_seq_one_letter_code
_entity_poly.pdbx_strand_id
1 'polypeptide(L)'
;MQEMYQTLKFKKINNEQNLQPKLLAQHRFQDIGIYLDAGDIKNEEVDVIVAQTDLNLKLPYYLINNVSPQTKQQLLKYIQQIRDKQAVSHGDVVHSHAAELEFDFVFYCVLPNEDDEPMKLARNHNPKNLNLKLPKNAHQKYQKQFIYDCMMTCLKVAEEMEITSICFPVMKSTKFTISTIATMQMIAVKNFLEENVTKIKFLSQVRFCIQDDKDQELFKWAFDKVFMDTDDNSEASDEDSLNNNSGNSGSGSAGNSLSKNTLYELQPTVKKPQQKNFEEDEFVKSFGANYYDKFESPQSVGRKISI
;
A
#
# COMPACT_ATOMS: atom_id res chain seq x y z
N MET A 1 -49.59 -6.68 4.19
CA MET A 1 -48.25 -7.30 4.14
C MET A 1 -47.57 -7.24 2.77
N GLN A 2 -48.29 -7.26 1.64
CA GLN A 2 -47.69 -7.10 0.30
C GLN A 2 -47.14 -5.69 0.01
N GLU A 3 -47.70 -4.63 0.59
CA GLU A 3 -47.20 -3.25 0.40
C GLU A 3 -45.86 -2.98 1.13
N MET A 4 -45.58 -3.69 2.22
CA MET A 4 -44.32 -3.54 2.96
C MET A 4 -43.11 -4.13 2.20
N TYR A 5 -43.35 -5.09 1.29
CA TYR A 5 -42.33 -5.66 0.41
C TYR A 5 -41.97 -4.75 -0.77
N GLN A 6 -42.86 -3.84 -1.18
CA GLN A 6 -42.57 -2.84 -2.22
C GLN A 6 -41.70 -1.71 -1.65
N THR A 7 -41.97 -1.24 -0.43
CA THR A 7 -41.20 -0.15 0.20
C THR A 7 -39.75 -0.53 0.51
N LEU A 8 -39.45 -1.82 0.74
CA LEU A 8 -38.07 -2.31 0.91
C LEU A 8 -37.29 -2.45 -0.41
N LYS A 9 -37.96 -2.48 -1.57
CA LYS A 9 -37.29 -2.43 -2.88
C LYS A 9 -36.96 -1.01 -3.33
N PHE A 10 -37.70 0.00 -2.87
CA PHE A 10 -37.47 1.40 -3.27
C PHE A 10 -36.41 2.14 -2.46
N LYS A 11 -35.93 1.59 -1.34
CA LYS A 11 -34.82 2.20 -0.57
C LYS A 11 -33.42 1.86 -1.08
N LYS A 12 -33.30 1.15 -2.20
CA LYS A 12 -32.03 0.71 -2.80
C LYS A 12 -31.68 1.41 -4.12
N ILE A 13 -32.35 2.52 -4.46
CA ILE A 13 -32.31 3.10 -5.82
C ILE A 13 -31.61 4.48 -5.93
N ASN A 14 -31.26 5.19 -4.84
CA ASN A 14 -30.72 6.56 -4.98
C ASN A 14 -29.32 6.81 -4.38
N ASN A 15 -28.48 5.78 -4.24
CA ASN A 15 -27.08 5.95 -3.83
C ASN A 15 -26.08 5.48 -4.90
N GLU A 16 -26.42 5.65 -6.19
CA GLU A 16 -25.44 5.66 -7.30
C GLU A 16 -24.63 6.99 -7.32
N GLN A 17 -24.57 7.72 -6.20
CA GLN A 17 -23.77 8.93 -6.09
C GLN A 17 -22.29 8.54 -5.99
N ASN A 18 -21.58 8.78 -7.09
CA ASN A 18 -20.14 8.61 -7.30
C ASN A 18 -19.61 7.20 -7.02
N LEU A 19 -19.68 6.35 -8.06
CA LEU A 19 -18.83 5.15 -8.14
C LEU A 19 -17.33 5.52 -8.20
N GLN A 20 -17.01 6.76 -8.56
CA GLN A 20 -15.64 7.24 -8.67
C GLN A 20 -14.94 7.23 -7.30
N PRO A 21 -13.72 6.65 -7.21
CA PRO A 21 -12.90 6.69 -6.01
C PRO A 21 -12.67 8.12 -5.50
N LYS A 22 -12.67 8.29 -4.18
CA LYS A 22 -12.44 9.57 -3.52
C LYS A 22 -10.98 9.69 -3.13
N LEU A 23 -10.30 10.72 -3.66
CA LEU A 23 -8.93 11.05 -3.27
C LEU A 23 -8.84 11.38 -1.77
N LEU A 24 -7.98 10.65 -1.06
CA LEU A 24 -7.67 10.83 0.37
C LEU A 24 -6.36 11.59 0.59
N ALA A 25 -5.32 11.25 -0.17
CA ALA A 25 -4.00 11.87 -0.11
C ALA A 25 -3.30 11.77 -1.45
N GLN A 26 -2.37 12.68 -1.71
CA GLN A 26 -1.53 12.64 -2.90
C GLN A 26 -0.11 13.11 -2.57
N HIS A 27 0.86 12.53 -3.25
CA HIS A 27 2.25 12.95 -3.24
C HIS A 27 2.74 12.96 -4.69
N ARG A 28 3.80 13.72 -4.95
CA ARG A 28 4.43 13.75 -6.27
C ARG A 28 5.91 13.52 -6.10
N PHE A 29 6.41 12.47 -6.73
CA PHE A 29 7.83 12.18 -6.82
C PHE A 29 8.27 12.46 -8.25
N GLN A 30 8.93 13.60 -8.45
CA GLN A 30 9.27 14.12 -9.79
C GLN A 30 8.01 14.32 -10.65
N ASP A 31 7.86 13.58 -11.75
CA ASP A 31 6.69 13.62 -12.63
C ASP A 31 5.69 12.49 -12.37
N ILE A 32 5.94 11.67 -11.34
CA ILE A 32 5.11 10.52 -10.98
C ILE A 32 4.17 10.94 -9.85
N GLY A 33 2.86 10.83 -10.11
CA GLY A 33 1.82 11.03 -9.11
C GLY A 33 1.61 9.76 -8.29
N ILE A 34 1.60 9.90 -6.96
CA ILE A 34 1.28 8.82 -6.03
C ILE A 34 -0.03 9.19 -5.32
N TYR A 35 -1.06 8.38 -5.48
CA TYR A 35 -2.41 8.68 -5.02
C TYR A 35 -2.90 7.64 -4.01
N LEU A 36 -3.62 8.12 -3.01
CA LEU A 36 -4.33 7.30 -2.04
C LEU A 36 -5.82 7.58 -2.19
N ASP A 37 -6.58 6.58 -2.62
CA ASP A 37 -7.99 6.71 -2.97
C ASP A 37 -8.86 5.80 -2.09
N ALA A 38 -10.07 6.27 -1.76
CA ALA A 38 -11.12 5.52 -1.10
C ALA A 38 -12.18 5.09 -2.11
N GLY A 39 -12.37 3.79 -2.31
CA GLY A 39 -13.31 3.30 -3.31
C GLY A 39 -13.21 1.81 -3.60
N ASP A 40 -13.94 1.37 -4.62
CA ASP A 40 -13.76 0.05 -5.21
C ASP A 40 -12.68 0.16 -6.31
N ILE A 41 -11.64 -0.67 -6.22
CA ILE A 41 -10.51 -0.68 -7.16
C ILE A 41 -10.95 -0.89 -8.62
N LYS A 42 -12.11 -1.49 -8.85
CA LYS A 42 -12.65 -1.67 -10.21
C LYS A 42 -13.11 -0.36 -10.87
N ASN A 43 -13.30 0.69 -10.08
CA ASN A 43 -13.72 2.00 -10.57
C ASN A 43 -12.52 2.96 -10.71
N GLU A 44 -11.30 2.46 -10.52
CA GLU A 44 -10.09 3.24 -10.74
C GLU A 44 -9.80 3.33 -12.24
N GLU A 45 -9.54 4.56 -12.71
CA GLU A 45 -9.15 4.82 -14.10
C GLU A 45 -7.64 4.62 -14.24
N VAL A 46 -7.22 3.35 -14.36
CA VAL A 46 -5.82 2.94 -14.53
C VAL A 46 -5.67 1.88 -15.61
N ASP A 47 -4.47 1.74 -16.16
CA ASP A 47 -4.15 0.71 -17.16
C ASP A 47 -4.06 -0.68 -16.51
N VAL A 48 -3.59 -0.73 -15.26
CA VAL A 48 -3.33 -1.99 -14.54
C VAL A 48 -3.84 -1.95 -13.12
N ILE A 49 -4.53 -3.00 -12.71
CA ILE A 49 -4.80 -3.27 -11.30
C ILE A 49 -3.97 -4.45 -10.80
N VAL A 50 -3.65 -4.42 -9.50
CA VAL A 50 -3.00 -5.53 -8.81
C VAL A 50 -4.01 -6.39 -8.07
N ALA A 51 -3.83 -7.70 -8.18
CA ALA A 51 -4.64 -8.74 -7.60
C ALA A 51 -3.80 -9.62 -6.67
N GLN A 52 -4.13 -9.67 -5.39
CA GLN A 52 -3.52 -10.66 -4.51
C GLN A 52 -4.08 -12.06 -4.82
N THR A 53 -3.19 -13.05 -4.91
CA THR A 53 -3.54 -14.44 -5.15
C THR A 53 -2.63 -15.41 -4.40
N ASP A 54 -2.90 -16.72 -4.51
CA ASP A 54 -2.12 -17.81 -3.91
C ASP A 54 -1.35 -18.61 -4.98
N LEU A 55 -0.61 -19.64 -4.58
CA LEU A 55 0.08 -20.55 -5.53
C LEU A 55 -0.88 -21.22 -6.52
N ASN A 56 -2.15 -21.33 -6.16
CA ASN A 56 -3.17 -21.85 -7.04
C ASN A 56 -3.74 -20.74 -7.92
N LEU A 57 -3.20 -19.52 -7.96
CA LEU A 57 -3.74 -18.38 -8.70
C LEU A 57 -5.26 -18.24 -8.54
N LYS A 58 -5.80 -18.36 -7.33
CA LYS A 58 -7.24 -18.13 -7.11
C LYS A 58 -7.58 -16.65 -7.29
N LEU A 59 -8.61 -16.36 -8.08
CA LEU A 59 -9.08 -14.99 -8.27
C LEU A 59 -9.58 -14.40 -6.94
N PRO A 60 -9.11 -13.20 -6.55
CA PRO A 60 -9.58 -12.57 -5.34
C PRO A 60 -11.06 -12.18 -5.45
N TYR A 61 -11.79 -12.28 -4.34
CA TYR A 61 -13.23 -12.05 -4.31
C TYR A 61 -13.61 -10.66 -4.85
N TYR A 62 -12.89 -9.60 -4.48
CA TYR A 62 -13.21 -8.24 -4.92
C TYR A 62 -13.12 -8.06 -6.45
N LEU A 63 -12.27 -8.84 -7.12
CA LEU A 63 -12.12 -8.79 -8.58
C LEU A 63 -13.26 -9.51 -9.30
N ILE A 64 -13.76 -10.61 -8.74
CA ILE A 64 -14.83 -11.42 -9.37
C ILE A 64 -16.22 -11.10 -8.87
N ASN A 65 -16.33 -10.37 -7.76
CA ASN A 65 -17.61 -9.95 -7.22
C ASN A 65 -18.08 -8.74 -8.02
N ASN A 66 -19.24 -8.87 -8.65
CA ASN A 66 -19.88 -7.85 -9.51
C ASN A 66 -19.36 -7.74 -10.95
N VAL A 67 -18.56 -8.70 -11.44
CA VAL A 67 -18.27 -8.79 -12.89
C VAL A 67 -19.27 -9.70 -13.59
N SER A 68 -19.42 -9.54 -14.90
CA SER A 68 -20.30 -10.41 -15.68
C SER A 68 -19.82 -11.88 -15.63
N PRO A 69 -20.71 -12.87 -15.74
CA PRO A 69 -20.30 -14.28 -15.81
C PRO A 69 -19.32 -14.57 -16.97
N GLN A 70 -19.45 -13.84 -18.08
CA GLN A 70 -18.57 -13.97 -19.25
C GLN A 70 -17.16 -13.45 -18.93
N THR A 71 -17.05 -12.25 -18.36
CA THR A 71 -15.78 -11.66 -17.90
C THR A 71 -15.09 -12.60 -16.90
N LYS A 72 -15.85 -13.14 -15.94
CA LYS A 72 -15.33 -14.11 -14.95
C LYS A 72 -14.76 -15.37 -15.61
N GLN A 73 -15.46 -15.92 -16.60
CA GLN A 73 -14.99 -17.11 -17.33
C GLN A 73 -13.71 -16.82 -18.13
N GLN A 74 -13.61 -15.64 -18.76
CA GLN A 74 -12.41 -15.24 -19.48
C GLN A 74 -11.19 -15.10 -18.55
N LEU A 75 -11.35 -14.43 -17.40
CA LEU A 75 -10.28 -14.32 -16.39
C LEU A 75 -9.81 -15.69 -15.90
N LEU A 76 -10.74 -16.61 -15.62
CA LEU A 76 -10.41 -17.99 -15.22
C LEU A 76 -9.65 -18.74 -16.32
N LYS A 77 -10.00 -18.52 -17.59
CA LYS A 77 -9.29 -19.11 -18.73
C LYS A 77 -7.85 -18.59 -18.82
N TYR A 78 -7.64 -17.28 -18.65
CA TYR A 78 -6.28 -16.70 -18.66
C TYR A 78 -5.43 -17.26 -17.52
N ILE A 79 -5.97 -17.35 -16.31
CA ILE A 79 -5.27 -17.95 -15.18
C ILE A 79 -4.91 -19.42 -15.45
N GLN A 80 -5.84 -20.20 -16.01
CA GLN A 80 -5.53 -21.58 -16.36
C GLN A 80 -4.37 -21.67 -17.36
N GLN A 81 -4.36 -20.81 -18.39
CA GLN A 81 -3.26 -20.74 -19.35
C GLN A 81 -1.92 -20.37 -18.69
N ILE A 82 -1.92 -19.47 -17.70
CA ILE A 82 -0.72 -19.13 -16.94
C ILE A 82 -0.20 -20.36 -16.19
N ARG A 83 -1.08 -21.08 -15.47
CA ARG A 83 -0.70 -22.31 -14.74
C ARG A 83 -0.14 -23.39 -15.65
N ASP A 84 -0.69 -23.51 -16.86
CA ASP A 84 -0.24 -24.52 -17.83
C ASP A 84 1.11 -24.17 -18.44
N LYS A 85 1.46 -22.87 -18.52
CA LYS A 85 2.70 -22.38 -19.15
C LYS A 85 3.87 -22.23 -18.19
N GLN A 86 3.62 -21.89 -16.93
CA GLN A 86 4.69 -21.60 -15.97
C GLN A 86 4.38 -22.05 -14.55
N ALA A 87 5.40 -22.56 -13.88
CA ALA A 87 5.36 -22.77 -12.43
C ALA A 87 5.46 -21.42 -11.73
N VAL A 88 4.59 -21.19 -10.75
CA VAL A 88 4.57 -19.98 -9.92
C VAL A 88 5.02 -20.29 -8.49
N SER A 89 5.73 -19.36 -7.89
CA SER A 89 6.22 -19.38 -6.51
C SER A 89 5.72 -18.16 -5.75
N HIS A 90 5.78 -18.21 -4.42
CA HIS A 90 5.51 -17.03 -3.60
C HIS A 90 6.51 -15.91 -3.91
N GLY A 91 6.03 -14.68 -3.98
CA GLY A 91 6.82 -13.52 -4.40
C GLY A 91 6.75 -13.24 -5.90
N ASP A 92 6.33 -14.21 -6.71
CA ASP A 92 6.18 -14.02 -8.16
C ASP A 92 5.01 -13.08 -8.47
N VAL A 93 5.14 -12.37 -9.60
CA VAL A 93 4.06 -11.63 -10.23
C VAL A 93 3.83 -12.22 -11.62
N VAL A 94 2.58 -12.58 -11.90
CA VAL A 94 2.14 -13.01 -13.24
C VAL A 94 1.05 -12.08 -13.72
N HIS A 95 0.79 -11.98 -15.02
CA HIS A 95 -0.20 -11.03 -15.53
C HIS A 95 -1.04 -11.61 -16.67
N SER A 96 -2.21 -11.03 -16.89
CA SER A 96 -3.08 -11.31 -18.06
C SER A 96 -3.84 -10.06 -18.50
N HIS A 97 -4.46 -10.12 -19.68
CA HIS A 97 -5.47 -9.14 -20.08
C HIS A 97 -6.64 -9.15 -19.08
N ALA A 98 -7.26 -8.00 -18.90
CA ALA A 98 -8.36 -7.78 -17.97
C ALA A 98 -9.74 -8.23 -18.45
N ALA A 99 -9.81 -9.06 -19.50
CA ALA A 99 -11.08 -9.41 -20.16
C ALA A 99 -11.87 -8.16 -20.62
N GLU A 100 -13.09 -7.98 -20.12
CA GLU A 100 -14.02 -6.88 -20.47
C GLU A 100 -14.05 -5.78 -19.38
N LEU A 101 -13.04 -5.71 -18.53
CA LEU A 101 -12.91 -4.66 -17.51
C LEU A 101 -12.33 -3.38 -18.14
N GLU A 102 -12.43 -2.26 -17.42
CA GLU A 102 -12.03 -0.93 -17.95
C GLU A 102 -10.52 -0.69 -17.98
N PHE A 103 -9.76 -1.54 -17.30
CA PHE A 103 -8.29 -1.55 -17.34
C PHE A 103 -7.77 -2.56 -18.37
N ASP A 104 -6.52 -2.44 -18.80
CA ASP A 104 -5.93 -3.31 -19.82
C ASP A 104 -5.44 -4.64 -19.25
N PHE A 105 -4.80 -4.62 -18.07
CA PHE A 105 -4.20 -5.80 -17.46
C PHE A 105 -4.54 -5.99 -15.97
N VAL A 106 -4.43 -7.25 -15.54
CA VAL A 106 -4.41 -7.64 -14.13
C VAL A 106 -3.07 -8.25 -13.81
N PHE A 107 -2.38 -7.70 -12.80
CA PHE A 107 -1.16 -8.27 -12.24
C PHE A 107 -1.49 -9.07 -11.00
N TYR A 108 -1.15 -10.35 -10.98
CA TYR A 108 -1.42 -11.28 -9.89
C TYR A 108 -0.18 -11.46 -9.02
N CYS A 109 -0.20 -10.88 -7.82
CA CYS A 109 0.84 -11.07 -6.80
C CYS A 109 0.60 -12.38 -6.05
N VAL A 110 1.54 -13.32 -6.19
CA VAL A 110 1.45 -14.64 -5.56
C VAL A 110 1.97 -14.55 -4.13
N LEU A 111 1.05 -14.40 -3.17
CA LEU A 111 1.37 -14.26 -1.76
C LEU A 111 0.99 -15.53 -0.97
N PRO A 112 1.66 -15.81 0.17
CA PRO A 112 1.30 -16.95 0.99
C PRO A 112 -0.09 -16.79 1.60
N ASN A 113 -0.90 -17.84 1.53
CA ASN A 113 -2.14 -17.93 2.28
C ASN A 113 -1.85 -18.31 3.74
N GLU A 114 -2.86 -18.15 4.60
CA GLU A 114 -2.81 -18.56 6.00
C GLU A 114 -2.52 -20.06 6.17
N ASP A 115 -3.07 -20.85 5.25
CA ASP A 115 -2.97 -22.31 5.24
C ASP A 115 -1.65 -22.81 4.61
N ASP A 116 -0.83 -21.91 4.06
CA ASP A 116 0.45 -22.30 3.49
C ASP A 116 1.45 -22.62 4.62
N GLU A 117 1.58 -23.92 4.91
CA GLU A 117 2.47 -24.47 5.92
C GLU A 117 3.88 -23.81 5.86
N PRO A 118 4.37 -23.23 6.97
CA PRO A 118 5.62 -22.47 7.02
C PRO A 118 6.85 -23.30 6.59
N MET A 119 6.78 -24.62 6.72
CA MET A 119 7.86 -25.53 6.29
C MET A 119 8.02 -25.64 4.76
N LYS A 120 6.99 -25.33 3.96
CA LYS A 120 7.11 -25.34 2.49
C LYS A 120 7.79 -24.07 1.97
N LEU A 121 7.57 -22.93 2.63
CA LEU A 121 8.11 -21.62 2.24
C LEU A 121 9.65 -21.55 2.36
N ALA A 122 10.23 -22.10 3.44
CA ALA A 122 11.68 -22.08 3.63
C ALA A 122 12.44 -23.00 2.67
N ARG A 123 11.81 -24.09 2.19
CA ARG A 123 12.45 -25.05 1.26
C ARG A 123 12.68 -24.49 -0.13
N ASN A 124 11.84 -23.55 -0.59
CA ASN A 124 11.94 -22.98 -1.93
C ASN A 124 13.08 -21.97 -2.07
N HIS A 125 13.51 -21.31 -0.98
CA HIS A 125 14.57 -20.30 -1.04
C HIS A 125 15.99 -20.83 -0.84
N ASN A 126 16.20 -22.01 -0.22
CA ASN A 126 17.54 -22.60 -0.11
C ASN A 126 17.53 -24.12 0.15
N PRO A 127 17.54 -24.97 -0.90
CA PRO A 127 17.38 -26.43 -0.74
C PRO A 127 18.59 -27.13 -0.11
N LYS A 128 19.73 -26.45 0.11
CA LYS A 128 20.99 -27.09 0.52
C LYS A 128 21.24 -27.21 2.03
N ASN A 129 20.35 -26.69 2.90
CA ASN A 129 20.53 -26.73 4.36
C ASN A 129 19.28 -27.26 5.08
N LEU A 130 19.04 -28.58 5.00
CA LEU A 130 17.80 -29.24 5.46
C LEU A 130 17.70 -29.53 6.96
N ASN A 131 18.72 -29.25 7.79
CA ASN A 131 18.74 -29.63 9.22
C ASN A 131 18.74 -28.45 10.21
N LEU A 132 18.55 -27.20 9.74
CA LEU A 132 18.49 -26.05 10.65
C LEU A 132 17.05 -25.84 11.14
N LYS A 133 16.84 -25.91 12.47
CA LYS A 133 15.61 -25.39 13.09
C LYS A 133 15.53 -23.90 12.79
N LEU A 134 14.64 -23.49 11.88
CA LEU A 134 14.41 -22.07 11.64
C LEU A 134 13.91 -21.40 12.93
N PRO A 135 14.42 -20.22 13.29
CA PRO A 135 13.87 -19.45 14.40
C PRO A 135 12.40 -19.12 14.10
N LYS A 136 11.55 -19.14 15.13
CA LYS A 136 10.09 -18.91 15.01
C LYS A 136 9.75 -17.60 14.28
N ASN A 137 10.65 -16.62 14.29
CA ASN A 137 10.47 -15.32 13.68
C ASN A 137 10.85 -15.27 12.18
N ALA A 138 11.52 -16.30 11.65
CA ALA A 138 11.95 -16.32 10.24
C ALA A 138 10.75 -16.29 9.27
N HIS A 139 9.64 -16.91 9.64
CA HIS A 139 8.45 -16.96 8.80
C HIS A 139 7.82 -15.58 8.58
N GLN A 140 7.72 -14.77 9.63
CA GLN A 140 7.26 -13.39 9.52
C GLN A 140 8.18 -12.57 8.61
N LYS A 141 9.49 -12.77 8.73
CA LYS A 141 10.48 -12.12 7.88
C LYS A 141 10.25 -12.41 6.39
N TYR A 142 9.98 -13.67 6.02
CA TYR A 142 9.73 -14.05 4.63
C TYR A 142 8.43 -13.49 4.07
N GLN A 143 7.34 -13.51 4.84
CA GLN A 143 6.08 -12.93 4.36
C GLN A 143 6.18 -11.43 4.12
N LYS A 144 6.91 -10.71 4.99
CA LYS A 144 7.19 -9.30 4.75
C LYS A 144 7.93 -9.10 3.43
N GLN A 145 8.96 -9.92 3.21
CA GLN A 145 9.74 -9.89 1.97
C GLN A 145 8.88 -10.15 0.73
N PHE A 146 7.95 -11.12 0.77
CA PHE A 146 7.09 -11.40 -0.40
C PHE A 146 6.19 -10.24 -0.80
N ILE A 147 5.58 -9.52 0.16
CA ILE A 147 4.79 -8.33 -0.15
C ILE A 147 5.67 -7.28 -0.82
N TYR A 148 6.85 -7.01 -0.25
CA TYR A 148 7.80 -6.06 -0.81
C TYR A 148 8.25 -6.45 -2.22
N ASP A 149 8.67 -7.70 -2.41
CA ASP A 149 9.15 -8.23 -3.69
C ASP A 149 8.06 -8.19 -4.77
N CYS A 150 6.82 -8.55 -4.42
CA CYS A 150 5.69 -8.44 -5.33
C CYS A 150 5.45 -6.98 -5.75
N MET A 151 5.46 -6.02 -4.81
CA MET A 151 5.30 -4.60 -5.12
C MET A 151 6.40 -4.11 -6.08
N MET A 152 7.66 -4.41 -5.77
CA MET A 152 8.80 -4.05 -6.62
C MET A 152 8.70 -4.68 -8.01
N THR A 153 8.27 -5.94 -8.07
CA THR A 153 8.14 -6.68 -9.34
C THR A 153 6.97 -6.14 -10.17
N CYS A 154 5.84 -5.79 -9.56
CA CYS A 154 4.73 -5.13 -10.27
C CYS A 154 5.19 -3.84 -10.94
N LEU A 155 5.94 -2.99 -10.23
CA LEU A 155 6.42 -1.72 -10.78
C LEU A 155 7.42 -1.93 -11.92
N LYS A 156 8.32 -2.91 -11.79
CA LYS A 156 9.26 -3.28 -12.86
C LYS A 156 8.53 -3.80 -14.10
N VAL A 157 7.61 -4.74 -13.92
CA VAL A 157 6.83 -5.32 -15.03
C VAL A 157 5.96 -4.26 -15.70
N ALA A 158 5.36 -3.33 -14.93
CA ALA A 158 4.62 -2.21 -15.50
C ALA A 158 5.50 -1.35 -16.42
N GLU A 159 6.70 -0.97 -15.96
CA GLU A 159 7.63 -0.19 -16.76
C GLU A 159 8.12 -0.96 -18.01
N GLU A 160 8.39 -2.26 -17.89
CA GLU A 160 8.76 -3.12 -19.03
C GLU A 160 7.64 -3.28 -20.06
N MET A 161 6.38 -3.20 -19.61
CA MET A 161 5.18 -3.26 -20.44
C MET A 161 4.72 -1.88 -20.93
N GLU A 162 5.50 -0.82 -20.68
CA GLU A 162 5.17 0.57 -21.07
C GLU A 162 3.84 1.08 -20.47
N ILE A 163 3.49 0.59 -19.28
CA ILE A 163 2.27 0.97 -18.55
C ILE A 163 2.44 2.34 -17.92
N THR A 164 1.40 3.18 -18.00
CA THR A 164 1.42 4.55 -17.49
C THR A 164 0.82 4.68 -16.10
N SER A 165 -0.10 3.79 -15.73
CA SER A 165 -0.79 3.84 -14.43
C SER A 165 -1.05 2.46 -13.84
N ILE A 166 -0.78 2.31 -12.54
CA ILE A 166 -0.99 1.07 -11.78
C ILE A 166 -1.72 1.34 -10.46
N CYS A 167 -2.69 0.49 -10.10
CA CYS A 167 -3.40 0.57 -8.82
C CYS A 167 -3.20 -0.67 -7.96
N PHE A 168 -2.76 -0.44 -6.72
CA PHE A 168 -2.59 -1.46 -5.69
C PHE A 168 -3.80 -1.50 -4.76
N PRO A 169 -4.36 -2.69 -4.47
CA PRO A 169 -5.34 -2.86 -3.42
C PRO A 169 -4.66 -2.90 -2.05
N VAL A 170 -5.46 -2.78 -0.99
CA VAL A 170 -5.06 -3.21 0.35
C VAL A 170 -4.78 -4.72 0.32
N MET A 171 -3.50 -5.10 0.44
CA MET A 171 -3.12 -6.49 0.58
C MET A 171 -3.52 -7.02 1.96
N LYS A 172 -3.83 -8.31 2.03
CA LYS A 172 -4.28 -8.98 3.25
C LYS A 172 -3.22 -9.98 3.70
N SER A 173 -2.89 -9.94 4.98
CA SER A 173 -2.13 -10.98 5.67
C SER A 173 -2.72 -11.13 7.07
N THR A 174 -2.83 -12.37 7.55
CA THR A 174 -3.28 -12.61 8.93
C THR A 174 -2.16 -12.62 9.95
N LYS A 175 -0.92 -12.44 9.48
CA LYS A 175 0.25 -12.33 10.35
C LYS A 175 0.62 -10.89 10.66
N PHE A 176 0.15 -9.93 9.86
CA PHE A 176 0.49 -8.52 10.00
C PHE A 176 -0.75 -7.66 10.17
N THR A 177 -0.57 -6.55 10.87
CA THR A 177 -1.59 -5.51 10.92
C THR A 177 -1.67 -4.81 9.57
N ILE A 178 -2.84 -4.24 9.28
CA ILE A 178 -3.06 -3.41 8.09
C ILE A 178 -2.05 -2.24 8.04
N SER A 179 -1.71 -1.63 9.18
CA SER A 179 -0.71 -0.56 9.24
C SER A 179 0.69 -1.01 8.78
N THR A 180 1.12 -2.21 9.16
CA THR A 180 2.39 -2.79 8.72
C THR A 180 2.37 -3.04 7.21
N ILE A 181 1.27 -3.61 6.70
CA ILE A 181 1.11 -3.87 5.26
C ILE A 181 1.15 -2.56 4.46
N ALA A 182 0.37 -1.55 4.88
CA ALA A 182 0.33 -0.24 4.25
C ALA A 182 1.72 0.39 4.17
N THR A 183 2.42 0.41 5.31
CA THR A 183 3.79 0.95 5.41
C THR A 183 4.73 0.23 4.45
N MET A 184 4.68 -1.09 4.38
CA MET A 184 5.54 -1.85 3.48
C MET A 184 5.24 -1.62 2.00
N GLN A 185 3.96 -1.57 1.62
CA GLN A 185 3.58 -1.27 0.25
C GLN A 185 4.10 0.12 -0.17
N MET A 186 3.98 1.11 0.71
CA MET A 186 4.45 2.48 0.46
C MET A 186 5.97 2.58 0.42
N ILE A 187 6.69 1.92 1.33
CA ILE A 187 8.15 1.85 1.31
C ILE A 187 8.64 1.18 0.03
N ALA A 188 7.99 0.10 -0.43
CA ALA A 188 8.36 -0.54 -1.68
C ALA A 188 8.22 0.40 -2.88
N VAL A 189 7.12 1.17 -2.95
CA VAL A 189 6.95 2.20 -3.99
C VAL A 189 8.02 3.28 -3.85
N LYS A 190 8.23 3.85 -2.66
CA LYS A 190 9.25 4.89 -2.43
C LYS A 190 10.63 4.43 -2.87
N ASN A 191 11.07 3.26 -2.41
CA ASN A 191 12.37 2.70 -2.75
C ASN A 191 12.51 2.43 -4.25
N PHE A 192 11.46 1.87 -4.90
CA PHE A 192 11.49 1.68 -6.35
C PHE A 192 11.72 3.01 -7.09
N LEU A 193 11.00 4.06 -6.70
CA LEU A 193 11.10 5.37 -7.32
C LEU A 193 12.48 6.01 -7.09
N GLU A 194 13.01 5.93 -5.87
CA GLU A 194 14.34 6.44 -5.52
C GLU A 194 15.47 5.69 -6.22
N GLU A 195 15.40 4.36 -6.29
CA GLU A 195 16.41 3.52 -6.95
C GLU A 195 16.39 3.62 -8.48
N ASN A 196 15.26 4.03 -9.07
CA ASN A 196 15.04 4.03 -10.52
C ASN A 196 14.69 5.40 -11.10
N VAL A 197 14.98 6.49 -10.37
CA VAL A 197 14.74 7.89 -10.77
C VAL A 197 14.99 8.16 -12.26
N THR A 198 16.13 7.73 -12.80
CA THR A 198 16.53 8.02 -14.19
C THR A 198 16.09 6.98 -15.20
N LYS A 199 15.52 5.86 -14.74
CA LYS A 199 15.18 4.70 -15.56
C LYS A 199 13.70 4.58 -15.86
N ILE A 200 12.85 5.18 -15.03
CA ILE A 200 11.40 5.21 -15.23
C ILE A 200 11.07 6.17 -16.37
N LYS A 201 10.39 5.68 -17.40
CA LYS A 201 10.03 6.40 -18.63
C LYS A 201 8.53 6.45 -18.85
N PHE A 202 7.82 5.38 -18.51
CA PHE A 202 6.40 5.22 -18.87
C PHE A 202 5.50 5.43 -17.66
N LEU A 203 5.86 4.86 -16.51
CA LEU A 203 5.04 4.93 -15.32
C LEU A 203 4.88 6.39 -14.84
N SER A 204 3.65 6.88 -14.82
CA SER A 204 3.29 8.25 -14.46
C SER A 204 2.38 8.33 -13.23
N GLN A 205 1.66 7.26 -12.91
CA GLN A 205 0.76 7.19 -11.76
C GLN A 205 0.87 5.87 -11.00
N VAL A 206 0.98 5.97 -9.68
CA VAL A 206 0.86 4.85 -8.75
C VAL A 206 -0.28 5.15 -7.79
N ARG A 207 -1.29 4.27 -7.76
CA ARG A 207 -2.47 4.44 -6.92
C ARG A 207 -2.57 3.36 -5.87
N PHE A 208 -3.16 3.70 -4.73
CA PHE A 208 -3.56 2.78 -3.68
C PHE A 208 -5.06 2.95 -3.44
N CYS A 209 -5.85 1.92 -3.72
CA CYS A 209 -7.31 1.97 -3.55
C CYS A 209 -7.74 1.20 -2.30
N ILE A 210 -8.47 1.88 -1.41
CA ILE A 210 -8.90 1.37 -0.11
C ILE A 210 -10.43 1.36 -0.03
N GLN A 211 -10.99 0.16 0.03
CA GLN A 211 -12.44 -0.01 0.09
C GLN A 211 -13.01 0.11 1.51
N ASP A 212 -12.30 -0.34 2.55
CA ASP A 212 -12.79 -0.34 3.93
C ASP A 212 -12.42 0.98 4.62
N ASP A 213 -13.43 1.71 5.08
CA ASP A 213 -13.27 2.97 5.83
C ASP A 213 -12.35 2.82 7.05
N LYS A 214 -12.29 1.64 7.68
CA LYS A 214 -11.42 1.39 8.84
C LYS A 214 -9.94 1.37 8.48
N ASP A 215 -9.63 1.00 7.23
CA ASP A 215 -8.26 0.89 6.76
C ASP A 215 -7.75 2.23 6.20
N GLN A 216 -8.66 3.14 5.80
CA GLN A 216 -8.32 4.44 5.21
C GLN A 216 -7.44 5.29 6.14
N GLU A 217 -7.76 5.37 7.44
CA GLU A 217 -6.95 6.15 8.40
C GLU A 217 -5.56 5.55 8.59
N LEU A 218 -5.43 4.22 8.58
CA LEU A 218 -4.15 3.53 8.74
C LEU A 218 -3.25 3.71 7.51
N PHE A 219 -3.84 3.60 6.32
CA PHE A 219 -3.14 3.87 5.07
C PHE A 219 -2.76 5.34 4.96
N LYS A 220 -3.65 6.27 5.32
CA LYS A 220 -3.33 7.70 5.31
C LYS A 220 -2.18 8.02 6.26
N TRP A 221 -2.17 7.45 7.47
CA TRP A 221 -1.05 7.58 8.40
C TRP A 221 0.26 7.05 7.80
N ALA A 222 0.24 5.86 7.20
CA ALA A 222 1.43 5.29 6.56
C ALA A 222 1.91 6.15 5.38
N PHE A 223 0.98 6.75 4.63
CA PHE A 223 1.26 7.60 3.49
C PHE A 223 1.99 8.87 3.93
N ASP A 224 1.42 9.55 4.93
CA ASP A 224 2.01 10.74 5.53
C ASP A 224 3.41 10.38 6.09
N LYS A 225 3.53 9.24 6.80
CA LYS A 225 4.81 8.79 7.38
C LYS A 225 5.90 8.48 6.35
N VAL A 226 5.56 7.89 5.22
CA VAL A 226 6.56 7.44 4.22
C VAL A 226 6.95 8.57 3.26
N PHE A 227 5.98 9.40 2.86
CA PHE A 227 6.16 10.40 1.80
C PHE A 227 6.21 11.85 2.29
N MET A 228 5.72 12.16 3.50
CA MET A 228 5.63 13.55 4.00
C MET A 228 6.57 13.85 5.17
N ASP A 229 7.03 12.84 5.91
CA ASP A 229 8.10 13.02 6.90
C ASP A 229 9.42 13.29 6.14
N THR A 230 9.59 14.53 5.68
CA THR A 230 10.90 15.10 5.40
C THR A 230 11.66 15.16 6.71
N ASP A 231 12.90 14.68 6.72
CA ASP A 231 13.79 14.66 7.87
C ASP A 231 14.00 16.09 8.44
N ASP A 232 13.08 16.56 9.28
CA ASP A 232 13.24 17.79 10.08
C ASP A 232 14.34 17.61 11.17
N ASN A 233 15.02 16.46 11.18
CA ASN A 233 16.34 16.29 11.78
C ASN A 233 17.46 16.88 10.90
N SER A 234 17.22 18.00 10.21
CA SER A 234 18.30 18.94 9.95
C SER A 234 18.84 19.35 11.31
N GLU A 235 19.94 18.72 11.72
CA GLU A 235 20.71 19.04 12.92
C GLU A 235 20.74 20.56 13.07
N ALA A 236 20.13 21.05 14.15
CA ALA A 236 20.39 22.40 14.62
C ALA A 236 21.91 22.50 14.74
N SER A 237 22.52 23.16 13.77
CA SER A 237 23.91 23.55 13.83
C SER A 237 23.97 24.46 15.04
N ASP A 238 24.56 23.94 16.12
CA ASP A 238 25.01 24.72 17.25
C ASP A 238 25.98 25.79 16.70
N GLU A 239 25.42 26.94 16.31
CA GLU A 239 26.19 28.17 16.25
C GLU A 239 26.55 28.55 17.68
N ASP A 240 27.70 28.02 18.11
CA ASP A 240 28.55 28.59 19.15
C ASP A 240 28.71 30.09 18.89
N SER A 241 27.78 30.88 19.43
CA SER A 241 27.87 32.33 19.54
C SER A 241 28.17 32.68 20.99
N LEU A 242 29.43 32.45 21.37
CA LEU A 242 30.01 33.16 22.49
C LEU A 242 30.15 34.65 22.14
N ASN A 243 29.72 35.48 23.10
CA ASN A 243 30.34 36.75 23.51
C ASN A 243 29.73 38.08 23.00
N ASN A 244 28.88 38.74 23.81
CA ASN A 244 29.24 39.91 24.66
C ASN A 244 28.07 40.89 24.95
N ASN A 245 27.69 40.94 26.23
CA ASN A 245 27.45 42.10 27.11
C ASN A 245 26.70 43.39 26.66
N SER A 246 25.70 43.75 27.51
CA SER A 246 25.55 45.02 28.26
C SER A 246 24.29 45.88 28.01
N GLY A 247 23.68 46.36 29.12
CA GLY A 247 22.82 47.55 29.20
C GLY A 247 21.31 47.26 29.33
N ASN A 248 20.68 47.18 30.51
CA ASN A 248 20.31 48.24 31.47
C ASN A 248 18.90 48.87 31.25
N SER A 249 18.07 48.73 32.31
CA SER A 249 17.04 49.65 32.88
C SER A 249 15.74 50.06 32.18
N GLY A 250 14.63 49.92 32.94
CA GLY A 250 13.41 50.77 32.92
C GLY A 250 12.10 49.95 32.78
N SER A 251 11.33 49.59 33.81
CA SER A 251 10.50 50.31 34.81
C SER A 251 9.16 50.89 34.32
N GLY A 252 8.05 50.36 34.87
CA GLY A 252 6.70 50.98 34.97
C GLY A 252 5.68 50.48 33.93
N SER A 253 4.37 50.37 34.19
CA SER A 253 3.50 50.51 35.36
C SER A 253 2.07 50.06 34.95
N ALA A 254 1.22 49.72 35.94
CA ALA A 254 -0.26 49.66 36.01
C ALA A 254 -1.13 49.60 34.72
N GLY A 255 -2.21 48.84 34.59
CA GLY A 255 -3.24 48.40 35.55
C GLY A 255 -4.64 48.64 34.94
N ASN A 256 -5.61 47.79 35.31
CA ASN A 256 -7.07 47.84 35.06
C ASN A 256 -7.60 47.55 33.65
N SER A 257 -8.83 47.05 33.41
CA SER A 257 -9.81 46.25 34.15
C SER A 257 -11.06 46.11 33.25
N LEU A 258 -11.74 44.96 33.26
CA LEU A 258 -13.18 44.75 33.02
C LEU A 258 -13.80 45.19 31.66
N SER A 259 -14.30 44.22 30.87
CA SER A 259 -15.74 43.92 30.83
C SER A 259 -16.10 42.68 30.00
N LYS A 260 -16.93 41.86 30.65
CA LYS A 260 -17.89 40.83 30.24
C LYS A 260 -18.34 40.84 28.77
N ASN A 261 -18.36 39.65 28.15
CA ASN A 261 -19.57 39.13 27.48
C ASN A 261 -19.52 37.60 27.42
N THR A 262 -20.49 36.98 28.10
CA THR A 262 -20.71 35.54 28.15
C THR A 262 -21.75 35.21 27.09
N LEU A 263 -21.35 34.51 26.02
CA LEU A 263 -22.27 33.86 25.08
C LEU A 263 -22.02 32.36 25.18
N TYR A 264 -23.05 31.62 25.60
CA TYR A 264 -23.02 30.16 25.64
C TYR A 264 -23.10 29.62 24.22
N GLU A 265 -21.99 29.13 23.69
CA GLU A 265 -21.95 28.31 22.48
C GLU A 265 -21.66 26.87 22.89
N LEU A 266 -22.66 25.99 22.69
CA LEU A 266 -22.54 24.55 22.91
C LEU A 266 -21.60 23.99 21.84
N GLN A 267 -20.32 23.85 22.18
CA GLN A 267 -19.39 23.08 21.36
C GLN A 267 -19.67 21.59 21.52
N PRO A 268 -19.83 20.82 20.42
CA PRO A 268 -19.81 19.37 20.50
C PRO A 268 -18.41 18.93 20.92
N THR A 269 -18.31 18.32 22.10
CA THR A 269 -17.10 17.61 22.54
C THR A 269 -16.89 16.40 21.63
N VAL A 270 -16.17 16.61 20.52
CA VAL A 270 -15.54 15.53 19.77
C VAL A 270 -14.42 15.00 20.65
N LYS A 271 -14.65 13.83 21.26
CA LYS A 271 -13.58 13.08 21.92
C LYS A 271 -12.50 12.81 20.88
N LYS A 272 -11.31 13.42 21.04
CA LYS A 272 -10.12 13.03 20.30
C LYS A 272 -9.98 11.51 20.41
N PRO A 273 -9.87 10.76 19.29
CA PRO A 273 -9.53 9.35 19.37
C PRO A 273 -8.23 9.22 20.17
N GLN A 274 -8.24 8.33 21.16
CA GLN A 274 -7.05 8.03 21.94
C GLN A 274 -5.95 7.63 20.93
N GLN A 275 -4.89 8.44 20.85
CA GLN A 275 -3.66 8.06 20.18
C GLN A 275 -3.16 6.80 20.88
N LYS A 276 -3.51 5.63 20.34
CA LYS A 276 -2.77 4.42 20.64
C LYS A 276 -1.36 4.69 20.15
N ASN A 277 -0.39 4.61 21.06
CA ASN A 277 1.02 4.54 20.69
C ASN A 277 1.15 3.37 19.72
N PHE A 278 1.28 3.68 18.44
CA PHE A 278 1.62 2.69 17.42
C PHE A 278 3.07 2.33 17.70
N GLU A 279 3.31 1.17 18.31
CA GLU A 279 4.67 0.65 18.46
C GLU A 279 5.28 0.53 17.07
N GLU A 280 6.31 1.35 16.82
CA GLU A 280 7.13 1.26 15.62
C GLU A 280 7.80 -0.11 15.62
N ASP A 281 7.37 -0.98 14.70
CA ASP A 281 7.99 -2.27 14.45
C ASP A 281 9.47 -2.02 14.06
N GLU A 282 10.42 -2.61 14.81
CA GLU A 282 11.89 -2.51 14.60
C GLU A 282 12.28 -2.70 13.13
N PHE A 283 11.47 -3.46 12.40
CA PHE A 283 11.56 -3.67 10.97
C PHE A 283 11.60 -2.37 10.16
N VAL A 284 10.70 -1.40 10.43
CA VAL A 284 10.61 -0.12 9.69
C VAL A 284 11.89 0.70 9.86
N LYS A 285 12.49 0.68 11.06
CA LYS A 285 13.77 1.35 11.35
C LYS A 285 14.94 0.69 10.63
N SER A 286 14.92 -0.63 10.46
CA SER A 286 16.01 -1.40 9.86
C SER A 286 16.05 -1.37 8.33
N PHE A 287 14.94 -1.06 7.67
CA PHE A 287 14.84 -1.12 6.20
C PHE A 287 15.56 0.02 5.50
N GLY A 288 15.60 1.22 6.12
CA GLY A 288 16.21 2.42 5.52
C GLY A 288 17.74 2.48 5.57
N ALA A 289 18.40 1.70 6.42
CA ALA A 289 19.82 1.93 6.71
C ALA A 289 20.81 0.95 6.04
N ASN A 290 20.48 -0.34 5.83
CA ASN A 290 21.53 -1.35 5.50
C ASN A 290 21.03 -2.67 4.88
N TYR A 291 19.78 -2.76 4.39
CA TYR A 291 19.20 -4.08 4.10
C TYR A 291 19.67 -4.74 2.79
N TYR A 292 20.05 -3.94 1.78
CA TYR A 292 20.44 -4.46 0.47
C TYR A 292 21.91 -4.85 0.34
N ASP A 293 22.80 -4.40 1.22
CA ASP A 293 24.23 -4.76 1.15
C ASP A 293 24.54 -6.20 1.58
N LYS A 294 23.57 -6.94 2.13
CA LYS A 294 23.78 -8.32 2.64
C LYS A 294 23.08 -9.43 1.89
N PHE A 295 22.29 -9.12 0.88
CA PHE A 295 21.70 -10.13 0.01
C PHE A 295 22.14 -9.84 -1.40
N GLU A 296 23.15 -10.57 -1.87
CA GLU A 296 23.41 -10.72 -3.30
C GLU A 296 22.06 -11.02 -3.96
N SER A 297 21.62 -10.13 -4.85
CA SER A 297 20.44 -10.32 -5.66
C SER A 297 20.48 -11.75 -6.21
N PRO A 298 19.47 -12.61 -6.00
CA PRO A 298 19.41 -13.85 -6.74
C PRO A 298 19.46 -13.44 -8.20
N GLN A 299 20.51 -13.86 -8.91
CA GLN A 299 20.63 -13.61 -10.34
C GLN A 299 19.29 -13.99 -10.94
N SER A 300 18.57 -13.00 -11.46
CA SER A 300 17.37 -13.25 -12.22
C SER A 300 17.80 -14.20 -13.32
N VAL A 301 17.39 -15.45 -13.19
CA VAL A 301 17.48 -16.39 -14.31
C VAL A 301 16.53 -15.79 -15.32
N GLY A 302 17.08 -14.97 -16.22
CA GLY A 302 16.37 -14.34 -17.32
C GLY A 302 15.80 -15.42 -18.22
N ARG A 303 14.65 -15.97 -17.83
CA ARG A 303 13.82 -16.75 -18.71
C ARG A 303 13.19 -15.74 -19.66
N LYS A 304 13.75 -15.64 -20.86
CA LYS A 304 13.09 -14.98 -21.98
C LYS A 304 11.67 -15.55 -22.09
N ILE A 305 10.69 -14.71 -21.79
CA ILE A 305 9.29 -14.98 -22.08
C ILE A 305 9.11 -14.63 -23.56
N SER A 306 8.84 -15.63 -24.39
CA SER A 306 8.32 -15.42 -25.74
C SER A 306 6.80 -15.36 -25.65
N ILE A 307 6.23 -14.25 -26.12
CA ILE A 307 4.79 -14.05 -26.30
C ILE A 307 4.31 -14.99 -27.41
#